data_AF-A0A820H325-F1
#
_entry.id   AF-A0A820H325-F1
#
_cell.length_a   1.000
_cell.length_b   1.000
_cell.length_c   1.000
_cell.angle_alpha   90.00
_cell.angle_beta   90.00
_cell.angle_gamma   90.00
#
_symmetry.space_group_name_H-M   'P 1'
#
loop_
_entity.id
_entity.type
_entity.pdbx_description
1 polymer ?
#
loop_
_entity_poly.entity_id
_entity_poly.type
_entity_poly.pdbx_seq_one_letter_code
_entity_poly.pdbx_strand_id
1 'polypeptide(L)'
;MKLPHLKSIYFVEFSASFDELEAFIEKICSQLQMLNIGVCYDKAYLNGNRWERLIKEYMPELEKFYFNFTPSSDDDRKTNSSYSSDGFIHQFNSPFWLERKLFRELEVNSITSTFSIRSYRKEYNYISNREKIDHGIIQLTIGNNEYTKLDRPYIKKLKSAVKAIQFTHLDIDNDNLTIKMLLDILHMLPNIESLKLSSIPIFPLESLSIEDIKNNLPVSAINKITQVKLGQVTEDDEEEIEFFINLC
;
A
#
# COMPACT_ATOMS: atom_id res chain seq x y z
N MET A 1 -2.99 -20.44 29.32
CA MET A 1 -3.15 -19.18 30.08
C MET A 1 -4.10 -18.31 29.28
N LYS A 2 -5.35 -18.13 29.74
CA LYS A 2 -6.31 -17.25 29.07
C LYS A 2 -6.16 -15.85 29.66
N LEU A 3 -6.03 -14.82 28.81
CA LEU A 3 -5.97 -13.43 29.24
C LEU A 3 -7.29 -12.75 28.87
N PRO A 4 -8.37 -12.89 29.67
CA PRO A 4 -9.76 -12.52 29.31
C PRO A 4 -10.05 -11.01 29.22
N HIS A 5 -9.02 -10.17 29.36
CA HIS A 5 -9.13 -8.72 29.17
C HIS A 5 -8.14 -8.17 28.15
N LEU A 6 -7.32 -9.03 27.54
CA LEU A 6 -6.38 -8.61 26.49
C LEU A 6 -7.16 -8.29 25.22
N LYS A 7 -7.17 -7.01 24.84
CA LYS A 7 -7.86 -6.49 23.64
C LYS A 7 -6.90 -6.07 22.54
N SER A 8 -5.66 -5.75 22.86
CA SER A 8 -4.68 -5.25 21.89
C SER A 8 -3.30 -5.87 22.14
N ILE A 9 -2.63 -6.25 21.07
CA ILE A 9 -1.25 -6.73 21.07
C ILE A 9 -0.44 -5.97 20.03
N TYR A 10 0.78 -5.61 20.40
CA TYR A 10 1.73 -4.91 19.54
C TYR A 10 3.07 -5.62 19.59
N PHE A 11 3.52 -6.08 18.42
CA PHE A 11 4.87 -6.55 18.21
C PHE A 11 5.54 -5.64 17.19
N VAL A 12 6.63 -4.96 17.57
CA VAL A 12 7.31 -4.01 16.68
C VAL A 12 8.31 -4.73 15.77
N GLU A 13 9.09 -5.64 16.36
CA GLU A 13 10.08 -6.47 15.66
C GLU A 13 9.99 -7.89 16.22
N PHE A 14 9.02 -8.65 15.71
CA PHE A 14 8.79 -10.03 16.12
C PHE A 14 9.69 -10.96 15.30
N SER A 15 10.56 -11.69 16.00
CA SER A 15 11.54 -12.58 15.39
C SER A 15 11.16 -14.07 15.42
N ALA A 16 10.03 -14.41 16.04
CA ALA A 16 9.53 -15.78 16.06
C ALA A 16 8.94 -16.17 14.70
N SER A 17 8.93 -17.46 14.42
CA SER A 17 8.27 -18.02 13.24
C SER A 17 6.75 -17.86 13.31
N PHE A 18 6.10 -17.96 12.15
CA PHE A 18 4.64 -17.93 12.07
C PHE A 18 4.00 -19.06 12.90
N ASP A 19 4.61 -20.24 12.93
CA ASP A 19 4.13 -21.39 13.69
C ASP A 19 4.15 -21.10 15.21
N GLU A 20 5.18 -20.40 15.69
CA GLU A 20 5.26 -19.95 17.08
C GLU A 20 4.23 -18.88 17.40
N LEU A 21 3.95 -17.98 16.46
CA LEU A 21 2.85 -17.02 16.60
C LEU A 21 1.50 -17.75 16.67
N GLU A 22 1.22 -18.70 15.77
CA GLU A 22 -0.03 -19.46 15.78
C GLU A 22 -0.23 -20.11 17.15
N ALA A 23 0.77 -20.84 17.64
CA ALA A 23 0.73 -21.50 18.96
C ALA A 23 0.56 -20.53 20.14
N PHE A 24 1.01 -19.28 19.99
CA PHE A 24 0.79 -18.22 20.97
C PHE A 24 -0.65 -17.69 20.92
N ILE A 25 -1.15 -17.33 19.72
CA ILE A 25 -2.49 -16.77 19.51
C ILE A 25 -3.58 -17.76 19.96
N GLU A 26 -3.41 -19.05 19.66
CA GLU A 26 -4.32 -20.14 20.06
C GLU A 26 -4.63 -20.17 21.56
N LYS A 27 -3.69 -19.71 22.38
CA LYS A 27 -3.81 -19.78 23.84
C LYS A 27 -4.54 -18.60 24.46
N ILE A 28 -4.68 -17.46 23.74
CA ILE A 28 -4.83 -16.15 24.40
C ILE A 28 -5.91 -15.23 23.76
N CYS A 29 -6.20 -15.34 22.46
CA CYS A 29 -6.66 -14.17 21.69
C CYS A 29 -8.14 -14.11 21.28
N SER A 30 -9.05 -14.89 21.88
CA SER A 30 -10.45 -14.96 21.41
C SER A 30 -11.23 -13.65 21.43
N GLN A 31 -10.80 -12.66 22.21
CA GLN A 31 -11.42 -11.33 22.30
C GLN A 31 -10.51 -10.20 21.77
N LEU A 32 -9.41 -10.57 21.10
CA LEU A 32 -8.44 -9.61 20.60
C LEU A 32 -9.10 -8.75 19.53
N GLN A 33 -9.12 -7.44 19.75
CA GLN A 33 -9.71 -6.46 18.84
C GLN A 33 -8.66 -5.80 17.95
N MET A 34 -7.41 -5.73 18.42
CA MET A 34 -6.30 -5.16 17.66
C MET A 34 -5.06 -6.06 17.69
N LEU A 35 -4.53 -6.31 16.49
CA LEU A 35 -3.23 -6.92 16.29
C LEU A 35 -2.36 -6.00 15.46
N ASN A 36 -1.23 -5.59 16.04
CA ASN A 36 -0.14 -4.95 15.33
C ASN A 36 1.09 -5.85 15.38
N ILE A 37 1.63 -6.18 14.22
CA ILE A 37 2.78 -7.06 14.11
C ILE A 37 3.72 -6.58 13.00
N GLY A 38 4.92 -6.20 13.41
CA GLY A 38 6.08 -6.04 12.55
C GLY A 38 6.95 -7.28 12.64
N VAL A 39 7.31 -7.85 11.49
CA VAL A 39 8.13 -9.06 11.38
C VAL A 39 9.24 -8.88 10.36
N CYS A 40 10.28 -9.64 10.59
CA CYS A 40 11.42 -9.78 9.70
C CYS A 40 11.67 -11.27 9.45
N TYR A 41 12.28 -11.59 8.31
CA TYR A 41 12.80 -12.93 7.95
C TYR A 41 11.78 -14.01 7.53
N ASP A 42 10.73 -14.28 8.31
CA ASP A 42 9.86 -15.44 8.01
C ASP A 42 8.78 -15.13 6.94
N LYS A 43 8.94 -15.74 5.76
CA LYS A 43 8.02 -15.57 4.62
C LYS A 43 6.65 -16.20 4.86
N ALA A 44 6.50 -17.09 5.83
CA ALA A 44 5.21 -17.65 6.19
C ALA A 44 4.19 -16.58 6.60
N TYR A 45 4.66 -15.43 7.10
CA TYR A 45 3.84 -14.24 7.39
C TYR A 45 3.18 -13.61 6.17
N LEU A 46 3.71 -13.85 4.97
CA LEU A 46 3.13 -13.36 3.72
C LEU A 46 2.00 -14.26 3.19
N ASN A 47 1.64 -15.32 3.92
CA ASN A 47 0.55 -16.22 3.57
C ASN A 47 -0.79 -15.72 4.12
N GLY A 48 -1.54 -15.02 3.27
CA GLY A 48 -2.85 -14.47 3.64
C GLY A 48 -3.89 -15.53 3.99
N ASN A 49 -3.83 -16.74 3.42
CA ASN A 49 -4.74 -17.83 3.77
C ASN A 49 -4.50 -18.36 5.21
N ARG A 50 -3.24 -18.42 5.64
CA ARG A 50 -2.90 -18.80 7.02
C ARG A 50 -3.39 -17.76 8.00
N TRP A 51 -3.17 -16.48 7.70
CA TRP A 51 -3.73 -15.38 8.49
C TRP A 51 -5.25 -15.43 8.56
N GLU A 52 -5.94 -15.63 7.43
CA GLU A 52 -7.39 -15.74 7.38
C GLU A 52 -7.90 -16.86 8.30
N ARG A 53 -7.32 -18.06 8.22
CA ARG A 53 -7.66 -19.19 9.11
C ARG A 53 -7.43 -18.83 10.57
N LEU A 54 -6.25 -18.33 10.91
CA LEU A 54 -5.87 -17.96 12.28
C LEU A 54 -6.84 -16.92 12.87
N ILE A 55 -7.21 -15.90 12.09
CA ILE A 55 -8.14 -14.85 12.53
C ILE A 55 -9.55 -15.41 12.71
N LYS A 56 -10.04 -16.21 11.76
CA LYS A 56 -11.38 -16.82 11.86
C LYS A 56 -11.51 -17.72 13.08
N GLU A 57 -10.50 -18.53 13.36
CA GLU A 57 -10.56 -19.53 14.43
C GLU A 57 -10.29 -18.93 15.82
N TYR A 58 -9.33 -18.01 15.93
CA TYR A 58 -8.80 -17.60 17.23
C TYR A 58 -8.91 -16.11 17.53
N MET A 59 -9.25 -15.26 16.56
CA MET A 59 -9.44 -13.82 16.74
C MET A 59 -10.74 -13.33 16.08
N PRO A 60 -11.91 -13.92 16.42
CA PRO A 60 -13.16 -13.57 15.77
C PRO A 60 -13.55 -12.10 15.97
N GLU A 61 -13.15 -11.48 17.08
CA GLU A 61 -13.42 -10.08 17.41
C GLU A 61 -12.39 -9.08 16.82
N LEU A 62 -11.49 -9.52 15.93
CA LEU A 62 -10.46 -8.65 15.37
C LEU A 62 -11.08 -7.57 14.47
N GLU A 63 -10.88 -6.31 14.87
CA GLU A 63 -11.34 -5.13 14.14
C GLU A 63 -10.18 -4.39 13.46
N LYS A 64 -9.01 -4.43 14.09
CA LYS A 64 -7.83 -3.67 13.67
C LYS A 64 -6.65 -4.59 13.42
N PHE A 65 -6.18 -4.62 12.18
CA PHE A 65 -5.05 -5.41 11.74
C PHE A 65 -3.99 -4.49 11.13
N TYR A 66 -2.79 -4.56 11.69
CA TYR A 66 -1.61 -3.88 11.19
C TYR A 66 -0.50 -4.91 11.04
N PHE A 67 -0.09 -5.12 9.80
CA PHE A 67 0.97 -6.06 9.46
C PHE A 67 2.05 -5.31 8.72
N ASN A 68 3.29 -5.42 9.21
CA ASN A 68 4.46 -4.83 8.60
C ASN A 68 5.50 -5.92 8.36
N PHE A 69 5.92 -6.09 7.10
CA PHE A 69 6.93 -7.07 6.73
C PHE A 69 8.14 -6.37 6.14
N THR A 70 9.31 -6.60 6.75
CA THR A 70 10.60 -6.09 6.25
C THR A 70 11.48 -7.28 5.85
N PRO A 71 11.79 -7.42 4.54
CA PRO A 71 12.79 -8.38 4.05
C PRO A 71 14.14 -8.22 4.74
N SER A 72 14.89 -9.31 4.86
CA SER A 72 16.25 -9.26 5.42
C SER A 72 17.26 -8.78 4.38
N SER A 73 18.19 -7.92 4.80
CA SER A 73 19.24 -7.36 3.91
C SER A 73 20.26 -8.40 3.42
N ASP A 74 20.39 -9.54 4.12
CA ASP A 74 21.30 -10.63 3.74
C ASP A 74 20.72 -11.52 2.65
N ASP A 75 19.39 -11.56 2.49
CA ASP A 75 18.71 -12.30 1.43
C ASP A 75 18.89 -11.65 0.05
N ASP A 76 19.03 -10.33 0.00
CA ASP A 76 19.17 -9.57 -1.25
C ASP A 76 20.55 -9.77 -1.91
N ARG A 77 21.56 -10.22 -1.15
CA ARG A 77 22.94 -10.36 -1.65
C ARG A 77 23.26 -11.70 -2.31
N LYS A 78 22.45 -12.75 -2.08
CA LYS A 78 22.77 -14.11 -2.55
C LYS A 78 21.86 -14.62 -3.66
N THR A 79 20.76 -13.94 -3.94
CA THR A 79 19.83 -14.43 -4.96
C THR A 79 19.34 -13.32 -5.87
N ASN A 80 19.80 -13.36 -7.12
CA ASN A 80 19.09 -12.84 -8.29
C ASN A 80 17.67 -13.44 -8.46
N SER A 81 17.21 -14.32 -7.55
CA SER A 81 15.80 -14.66 -7.45
C SER A 81 15.07 -13.52 -6.78
N SER A 82 14.44 -12.69 -7.62
CA SER A 82 12.99 -12.56 -7.56
C SER A 82 12.37 -12.87 -6.18
N TYR A 83 12.64 -12.02 -5.18
CA TYR A 83 11.62 -11.58 -4.23
C TYR A 83 10.61 -10.74 -4.99
N SER A 84 10.09 -11.35 -6.04
CA SER A 84 9.01 -10.85 -6.82
C SER A 84 7.86 -10.82 -5.85
N SER A 85 7.57 -9.60 -5.40
CA SER A 85 6.27 -9.09 -5.01
C SER A 85 5.09 -9.62 -5.86
N ASP A 86 5.36 -10.38 -6.92
CA ASP A 86 4.51 -11.30 -7.67
C ASP A 86 3.83 -12.33 -6.74
N GLY A 87 2.88 -11.84 -5.96
CA GLY A 87 1.73 -12.63 -5.57
C GLY A 87 1.35 -12.58 -4.10
N PHE A 88 2.21 -12.25 -3.14
CA PHE A 88 1.73 -12.37 -1.75
C PHE A 88 0.52 -11.48 -1.45
N ILE A 89 0.42 -10.31 -2.09
CA ILE A 89 -0.74 -9.41 -1.98
C ILE A 89 -2.03 -10.05 -2.49
N HIS A 90 -1.98 -10.94 -3.48
CA HIS A 90 -3.18 -11.67 -3.91
C HIS A 90 -3.75 -12.54 -2.80
N GLN A 91 -2.93 -12.95 -1.83
CA GLN A 91 -3.40 -13.76 -0.70
C GLN A 91 -4.23 -12.94 0.31
N PHE A 92 -4.19 -11.60 0.21
CA PHE A 92 -4.95 -10.67 1.06
C PHE A 92 -6.15 -10.03 0.33
N ASN A 93 -6.62 -10.64 -0.77
CA ASN A 93 -7.74 -10.11 -1.57
C ASN A 93 -9.04 -10.93 -1.45
N SER A 94 -9.06 -11.99 -0.64
CA SER A 94 -10.25 -12.84 -0.49
C SER A 94 -11.43 -12.01 0.08
N PRO A 95 -12.69 -12.43 -0.13
CA PRO A 95 -13.86 -11.75 0.42
C PRO A 95 -13.75 -11.50 1.93
N PHE A 96 -13.09 -12.41 2.67
CA PHE A 96 -12.82 -12.23 4.08
C PHE A 96 -12.08 -10.92 4.40
N TRP A 97 -10.99 -10.62 3.68
CA TRP A 97 -10.18 -9.43 3.93
C TRP A 97 -10.93 -8.14 3.63
N LEU A 98 -11.72 -8.14 2.55
CA LEU A 98 -12.45 -6.99 2.05
C LEU A 98 -13.73 -6.72 2.85
N GLU A 99 -14.55 -7.75 3.09
CA GLU A 99 -15.81 -7.63 3.84
C GLU A 99 -15.57 -7.30 5.31
N ARG A 100 -14.55 -7.91 5.94
CA ARG A 100 -14.14 -7.54 7.30
C ARG A 100 -13.36 -6.24 7.38
N LYS A 101 -13.06 -5.61 6.24
CA LYS A 101 -12.32 -4.34 6.16
C LYS A 101 -10.93 -4.43 6.79
N LEU A 102 -10.32 -5.63 6.82
CA LEU A 102 -9.00 -5.87 7.40
C LEU A 102 -7.86 -5.54 6.43
N PHE A 103 -8.19 -5.34 5.14
CA PHE A 103 -7.30 -4.79 4.12
C PHE A 103 -7.89 -3.47 3.57
N ARG A 104 -7.21 -2.35 3.84
CA ARG A 104 -7.60 -1.00 3.37
C ARG A 104 -6.47 -0.22 2.73
N GLU A 105 -5.27 -0.41 3.23
CA GLU A 105 -4.10 0.28 2.72
C GLU A 105 -2.97 -0.71 2.51
N LEU A 106 -2.35 -0.62 1.35
CA LEU A 106 -1.04 -1.19 1.09
C LEU A 106 -0.04 -0.05 1.00
N GLU A 107 0.89 -0.01 1.94
CA GLU A 107 2.04 0.89 1.86
C GLU A 107 3.25 0.09 1.38
N VAL A 108 3.89 0.59 0.32
CA VAL A 108 5.11 0.01 -0.22
C VAL A 108 6.24 1.01 -0.07
N ASN A 109 7.30 0.59 0.62
CA ASN A 109 8.52 1.37 0.81
C ASN A 109 9.63 0.85 -0.12
N SER A 110 10.15 1.73 -0.98
CA SER A 110 11.18 1.38 -1.97
C SER A 110 12.55 1.04 -1.39
N ILE A 111 12.89 1.52 -0.18
CA ILE A 111 14.20 1.32 0.43
C ILE A 111 14.29 -0.07 1.04
N THR A 112 13.37 -0.33 1.96
CA THR A 112 13.39 -1.54 2.77
C THR A 112 12.69 -2.69 2.06
N SER A 113 12.09 -2.44 0.88
CA SER A 113 11.11 -3.33 0.26
C SER A 113 10.05 -3.77 1.28
N THR A 114 9.73 -2.86 2.21
CA THR A 114 8.77 -3.12 3.27
C THR A 114 7.37 -3.00 2.70
N PHE A 115 6.52 -3.92 3.12
CA PHE A 115 5.10 -3.88 2.81
C PHE A 115 4.34 -3.79 4.11
N SER A 116 3.40 -2.85 4.18
CA SER A 116 2.46 -2.75 5.27
C SER A 116 1.04 -2.95 4.78
N ILE A 117 0.28 -3.81 5.45
CA ILE A 117 -1.16 -3.97 5.29
C ILE A 117 -1.84 -3.36 6.51
N ARG A 118 -2.82 -2.50 6.27
CA ARG A 118 -3.56 -1.81 7.34
C ARG A 118 -5.05 -1.90 7.11
N SER A 119 -5.80 -2.12 8.18
CA SER A 119 -7.27 -2.10 8.18
C SER A 119 -7.88 -0.70 8.38
N TYR A 120 -7.06 0.32 8.64
CA TYR A 120 -7.50 1.70 8.82
C TYR A 120 -6.43 2.69 8.33
N ARG A 121 -6.87 3.82 7.78
CA ARG A 121 -6.00 4.94 7.40
C ARG A 121 -5.71 5.80 8.63
N LYS A 122 -4.44 6.14 8.88
CA LYS A 122 -4.10 7.22 9.82
C LYS A 122 -4.34 8.57 9.14
N GLU A 123 -5.58 9.06 9.12
CA GLU A 123 -5.80 10.48 8.85
C GLU A 123 -5.58 11.27 10.15
N TYR A 124 -4.36 11.76 10.35
CA TYR A 124 -4.14 12.80 11.36
C TYR A 124 -4.74 14.11 10.85
N ASN A 125 -6.01 14.34 11.18
CA ASN A 125 -6.70 15.58 10.86
C ASN A 125 -6.53 16.57 12.03
N TYR A 126 -5.47 17.37 11.98
CA TYR A 126 -5.12 18.36 13.04
C TYR A 126 -6.22 19.41 13.30
N ILE A 127 -7.21 19.53 12.42
CA ILE A 127 -8.23 20.59 12.46
C ILE A 127 -9.60 20.08 12.95
N SER A 128 -9.93 18.79 12.78
CA SER A 128 -11.32 18.35 12.93
C SER A 128 -11.62 17.36 14.07
N ASN A 129 -10.62 16.74 14.72
CA ASN A 129 -10.84 15.72 15.77
C ASN A 129 -11.88 14.62 15.42
N ARG A 130 -12.15 14.41 14.12
CA ARG A 130 -13.09 13.40 13.63
C ARG A 130 -12.37 12.53 12.62
N GLU A 131 -12.27 11.25 12.93
CA GLU A 131 -11.95 10.22 11.95
C GLU A 131 -13.06 10.22 10.90
N LYS A 132 -12.75 10.66 9.68
CA LYS A 132 -13.64 10.43 8.55
C LYS A 132 -13.36 9.01 8.05
N ILE A 133 -14.10 8.06 8.59
CA ILE A 133 -14.01 6.66 8.16
C ILE A 133 -14.75 6.58 6.82
N ASP A 134 -14.00 6.62 5.72
CA ASP A 134 -14.57 6.36 4.41
C ASP A 134 -14.59 4.85 4.17
N HIS A 135 -15.80 4.30 4.04
CA HIS A 135 -16.04 2.86 4.07
C HIS A 135 -15.72 2.13 2.77
N GLY A 136 -15.33 2.83 1.70
CA GLY A 136 -15.01 2.26 0.39
C GLY A 136 -13.54 2.34 -0.04
N ILE A 137 -12.67 2.99 0.73
CA ILE A 137 -11.30 3.26 0.30
C ILE A 137 -10.45 1.98 0.32
N ILE A 138 -9.80 1.70 -0.80
CA ILE A 138 -8.66 0.78 -0.88
C ILE A 138 -7.51 1.58 -1.50
N GLN A 139 -6.52 1.92 -0.68
CA GLN A 139 -5.45 2.84 -1.02
C GLN A 139 -4.13 2.11 -1.27
N LEU A 140 -3.43 2.51 -2.33
CA LEU A 140 -2.01 2.23 -2.51
C LEU A 140 -1.21 3.47 -2.11
N THR A 141 -0.29 3.31 -1.17
CA THR A 141 0.63 4.36 -0.73
C THR A 141 2.04 4.00 -1.19
N ILE A 142 2.67 4.90 -1.94
CA ILE A 142 4.06 4.80 -2.39
C ILE A 142 4.84 5.90 -1.68
N GLY A 143 5.55 5.54 -0.61
CA GLY A 143 6.31 6.49 0.20
C GLY A 143 7.75 6.68 -0.29
N ASN A 144 8.30 7.88 -0.05
CA ASN A 144 9.71 8.21 -0.28
C ASN A 144 10.45 8.40 1.04
N ASN A 145 11.74 8.14 0.97
CA ASN A 145 12.73 8.64 1.91
C ASN A 145 13.91 9.13 1.04
N GLU A 146 14.60 10.18 1.52
CA GLU A 146 15.63 11.01 0.87
C GLU A 146 16.73 10.24 0.09
N TYR A 147 16.80 8.90 0.23
CA TYR A 147 17.85 8.05 -0.30
C TYR A 147 17.45 7.17 -1.50
N THR A 148 16.20 7.16 -1.97
CA THR A 148 15.82 6.33 -3.14
C THR A 148 15.11 7.05 -4.27
N LYS A 149 15.52 6.70 -5.49
CA LYS A 149 14.83 7.05 -6.73
C LYS A 149 13.77 5.99 -7.01
N LEU A 150 12.52 6.41 -7.19
CA LEU A 150 11.52 5.60 -7.86
C LEU A 150 12.10 5.24 -9.24
N ASP A 151 12.32 3.96 -9.54
CA ASP A 151 12.94 3.51 -10.79
C ASP A 151 12.08 2.49 -11.53
N ARG A 152 12.40 2.24 -12.81
CA ARG A 152 11.63 1.28 -13.63
C ARG A 152 11.62 -0.15 -13.04
N PRO A 153 12.74 -0.71 -12.55
CA PRO A 153 12.73 -1.97 -11.83
C PRO A 153 11.72 -2.04 -10.69
N TYR A 154 11.63 -1.00 -9.86
CA TYR A 154 10.68 -0.91 -8.76
C TYR A 154 9.23 -0.89 -9.27
N ILE A 155 8.91 -0.06 -10.27
CA ILE A 155 7.57 0.00 -10.86
C ILE A 155 7.16 -1.36 -11.45
N LYS A 156 8.09 -2.09 -12.06
CA LYS A 156 7.84 -3.44 -12.59
C LYS A 156 7.50 -4.43 -11.47
N LYS A 157 8.18 -4.35 -10.32
CA LYS A 157 7.86 -5.16 -9.12
C LYS A 157 6.51 -4.77 -8.52
N LEU A 158 6.17 -3.49 -8.52
CA LEU A 158 4.87 -3.02 -8.05
C LEU A 158 3.73 -3.56 -8.93
N LYS A 159 3.94 -3.63 -10.25
CA LYS A 159 2.94 -4.13 -11.23
C LYS A 159 2.35 -5.48 -10.88
N SER A 160 3.18 -6.40 -10.42
CA SER A 160 2.76 -7.76 -10.11
C SER A 160 2.05 -7.86 -8.76
N ALA A 161 2.43 -6.99 -7.82
CA ALA A 161 1.82 -6.83 -6.51
C ALA A 161 0.39 -6.29 -6.59
N VAL A 162 0.16 -5.27 -7.42
CA VAL A 162 -1.07 -4.48 -7.37
C VAL A 162 -2.20 -4.97 -8.29
N LYS A 163 -1.91 -5.86 -9.24
CA LYS A 163 -2.91 -6.42 -10.17
C LYS A 163 -4.07 -7.18 -9.50
N ALA A 164 -3.83 -7.71 -8.29
CA ALA A 164 -4.79 -8.57 -7.61
C ALA A 164 -5.83 -7.79 -6.80
N ILE A 165 -5.68 -6.47 -6.68
CA ILE A 165 -6.50 -5.63 -5.81
C ILE A 165 -7.03 -4.45 -6.60
N GLN A 166 -8.32 -4.18 -6.45
CA GLN A 166 -8.97 -3.01 -7.03
C GLN A 166 -8.73 -1.80 -6.12
N PHE A 167 -7.57 -1.17 -6.28
CA PHE A 167 -7.31 0.10 -5.61
C PHE A 167 -8.19 1.20 -6.21
N THR A 168 -8.76 2.02 -5.34
CA THR A 168 -9.57 3.19 -5.71
C THR A 168 -8.83 4.49 -5.42
N HIS A 169 -7.79 4.45 -4.58
CA HIS A 169 -7.04 5.64 -4.16
C HIS A 169 -5.54 5.39 -4.34
N LEU A 170 -4.83 6.40 -4.81
CA LEU A 170 -3.38 6.39 -4.98
C LEU A 170 -2.77 7.58 -4.26
N ASP A 171 -1.85 7.32 -3.33
CA ASP A 171 -1.10 8.33 -2.58
C ASP A 171 0.39 8.13 -2.88
N ILE A 172 1.02 9.07 -3.57
CA ILE A 172 2.45 9.04 -3.87
C ILE A 172 3.12 10.20 -3.18
N ASP A 173 4.02 9.85 -2.28
CA ASP A 173 4.90 10.78 -1.62
C ASP A 173 6.30 10.54 -2.20
N ASN A 174 6.67 11.22 -3.31
CA ASN A 174 7.98 11.02 -3.95
C ASN A 174 8.43 12.21 -4.80
N ASP A 175 9.55 12.82 -4.42
CA ASP A 175 10.11 14.02 -5.09
C ASP A 175 10.80 13.71 -6.43
N ASN A 176 11.12 12.44 -6.68
CA ASN A 176 11.76 11.97 -7.90
C ASN A 176 10.75 11.36 -8.89
N LEU A 177 9.45 11.50 -8.63
CA LEU A 177 8.39 11.00 -9.51
C LEU A 177 8.45 11.75 -10.84
N THR A 178 8.61 11.02 -11.94
CA THR A 178 8.44 11.59 -13.28
C THR A 178 7.02 11.32 -13.78
N ILE A 179 6.52 12.13 -14.71
CA ILE A 179 5.21 11.91 -15.34
C ILE A 179 5.11 10.51 -15.93
N LYS A 180 6.15 10.05 -16.61
CA LYS A 180 6.18 8.71 -17.22
C LYS A 180 5.99 7.61 -16.19
N MET A 181 6.61 7.75 -15.02
CA MET A 181 6.44 6.81 -13.92
C MET A 181 5.03 6.86 -13.34
N LEU A 182 4.46 8.05 -13.18
CA LEU A 182 3.07 8.24 -12.77
C LEU A 182 2.11 7.56 -13.74
N LEU A 183 2.27 7.79 -15.04
CA LEU A 183 1.47 7.16 -16.09
C LEU A 183 1.60 5.65 -16.05
N ASP A 184 2.82 5.12 -15.94
CA ASP A 184 3.04 3.68 -15.79
C ASP A 184 2.26 3.13 -14.57
N ILE A 185 2.23 3.86 -13.45
CA ILE A 185 1.44 3.49 -12.25
C ILE A 185 -0.06 3.53 -12.52
N LEU A 186 -0.57 4.61 -13.11
CA LEU A 186 -1.99 4.78 -13.40
C LEU A 186 -2.52 3.74 -14.39
N HIS A 187 -1.69 3.28 -15.34
CA HIS A 187 -2.04 2.17 -16.23
C HIS A 187 -2.13 0.81 -15.52
N MET A 188 -1.47 0.64 -14.37
CA MET A 188 -1.52 -0.60 -13.58
C MET A 188 -2.75 -0.68 -12.68
N LEU A 189 -3.38 0.46 -12.40
CA LEU A 189 -4.44 0.60 -11.42
C LEU A 189 -5.71 1.10 -12.13
N PRO A 190 -6.38 0.26 -12.93
CA PRO A 190 -7.65 0.68 -13.50
C PRO A 190 -8.66 0.91 -12.37
N ASN A 191 -9.46 1.98 -12.47
CA ASN A 191 -10.45 2.43 -11.47
C ASN A 191 -9.95 3.30 -10.31
N ILE A 192 -8.82 4.00 -10.44
CA ILE A 192 -8.48 5.05 -9.46
C ILE A 192 -9.53 6.16 -9.54
N GLU A 193 -10.05 6.56 -8.38
CA GLU A 193 -11.02 7.64 -8.16
C GLU A 193 -10.35 8.89 -7.56
N SER A 194 -9.28 8.68 -6.79
CA SER A 194 -8.55 9.74 -6.09
C SER A 194 -7.04 9.58 -6.26
N LEU A 195 -6.39 10.67 -6.65
CA LEU A 195 -4.93 10.78 -6.78
C LEU A 195 -4.41 11.85 -5.82
N LYS A 196 -3.48 11.46 -4.94
CA LYS A 196 -2.75 12.38 -4.06
C LYS A 196 -1.26 12.30 -4.38
N LEU A 197 -0.65 13.46 -4.57
CA LEU A 197 0.78 13.62 -4.81
C LEU A 197 1.34 14.61 -3.80
N SER A 198 2.36 14.22 -3.04
CA SER A 198 3.03 15.15 -2.11
C SER A 198 3.90 16.18 -2.84
N SER A 199 4.44 15.78 -4.00
CA SER A 199 5.31 16.60 -4.83
C SER A 199 4.86 16.47 -6.28
N ILE A 200 4.86 17.59 -7.00
CA ILE A 200 4.49 17.61 -8.41
C ILE A 200 5.53 16.80 -9.19
N PRO A 201 5.11 15.93 -10.13
CA PRO A 201 6.06 15.14 -10.91
C PRO A 201 6.99 16.05 -11.70
N ILE A 202 8.23 15.62 -11.90
CA ILE A 202 9.19 16.37 -12.70
C ILE A 202 8.78 16.28 -14.18
N PHE A 203 8.52 17.43 -14.80
CA PHE A 203 8.37 17.61 -16.25
C PHE A 203 9.73 18.00 -16.84
N PRO A 204 10.43 17.12 -17.57
CA PRO A 204 11.49 17.60 -18.43
C PRO A 204 10.87 18.56 -19.46
N LEU A 205 11.32 19.82 -19.45
CA LEU A 205 10.91 20.97 -20.29
C LEU A 205 10.84 20.72 -21.82
N GLU A 206 11.10 19.50 -22.30
CA GLU A 206 11.10 19.12 -23.71
C GLU A 206 10.25 17.85 -24.03
N SER A 207 9.51 17.26 -23.08
CA SER A 207 9.23 15.81 -23.13
C SER A 207 7.79 15.31 -23.32
N LEU A 208 6.78 16.17 -23.38
CA LEU A 208 5.45 15.72 -23.82
C LEU A 208 5.22 16.17 -25.26
N SER A 209 5.55 15.27 -26.19
CA SER A 209 5.09 15.44 -27.56
C SER A 209 3.55 15.40 -27.60
N ILE A 210 2.94 15.98 -28.63
CA ILE A 210 1.49 15.83 -28.90
C ILE A 210 1.09 14.34 -28.94
N GLU A 211 2.03 13.44 -29.26
CA GLU A 211 1.84 11.99 -29.19
C GLU A 211 1.77 11.46 -27.76
N ASP A 212 2.54 12.00 -26.80
CA ASP A 212 2.43 11.61 -25.40
C ASP A 212 1.08 12.03 -24.81
N ILE A 213 0.57 13.22 -25.14
CA ILE A 213 -0.77 13.68 -24.76
C ILE A 213 -1.86 12.76 -25.35
N LYS A 214 -1.72 12.36 -26.62
CA LYS A 214 -2.63 11.39 -27.26
C LYS A 214 -2.52 9.98 -26.67
N ASN A 215 -1.34 9.59 -26.22
CA ASN A 215 -1.10 8.33 -25.53
C ASN A 215 -1.54 8.35 -24.05
N ASN A 216 -1.90 9.53 -23.51
CA ASN A 216 -2.45 9.71 -22.15
C ASN A 216 -3.98 9.73 -22.10
N LEU A 217 -4.68 9.99 -23.22
CA LEU A 217 -6.13 9.77 -23.36
C LEU A 217 -6.62 8.37 -22.92
N PRO A 218 -5.85 7.28 -23.09
CA PRO A 218 -6.19 5.98 -22.52
C PRO A 218 -6.24 5.98 -20.99
N VAL A 219 -5.45 6.82 -20.30
CA VAL A 219 -5.39 6.83 -18.83
C VAL A 219 -6.64 7.42 -18.22
N SER A 220 -7.14 8.55 -18.75
CA SER A 220 -8.42 9.11 -18.33
C SER A 220 -9.59 8.21 -18.73
N ALA A 221 -9.46 7.45 -19.82
CA ALA A 221 -10.48 6.48 -20.23
C ALA A 221 -10.54 5.20 -19.36
N ILE A 222 -9.44 4.79 -18.72
CA ILE A 222 -9.39 3.58 -17.85
C ILE A 222 -9.52 3.90 -16.35
N ASN A 223 -9.34 5.16 -15.97
CA ASN A 223 -9.50 5.62 -14.61
C ASN A 223 -10.80 6.43 -14.44
N LYS A 224 -11.13 6.74 -13.19
CA LYS A 224 -12.33 7.49 -12.81
C LYS A 224 -11.94 8.62 -11.86
N ILE A 225 -10.77 9.22 -12.10
CA ILE A 225 -10.19 10.22 -11.20
C ILE A 225 -11.16 11.41 -11.16
N THR A 226 -11.73 11.63 -9.99
CA THR A 226 -12.62 12.79 -9.73
C THR A 226 -12.00 13.74 -8.71
N GLN A 227 -10.89 13.33 -8.09
CA GLN A 227 -10.20 14.08 -7.05
C GLN A 227 -8.70 14.00 -7.28
N VAL A 228 -8.06 15.16 -7.43
CA VAL A 228 -6.61 15.29 -7.44
C VAL A 228 -6.20 16.21 -6.29
N LYS A 229 -5.27 15.75 -5.47
CA LYS A 229 -4.65 16.55 -4.41
C LYS A 229 -3.16 16.66 -4.67
N LEU A 230 -2.72 17.85 -5.04
CA LEU A 230 -1.31 18.18 -5.21
C LEU A 230 -0.76 18.78 -3.92
N GLY A 231 0.55 18.64 -3.71
CA GLY A 231 1.28 19.21 -2.58
C GLY A 231 1.54 20.70 -2.77
N GLN A 232 2.80 21.12 -2.64
CA GLN A 232 3.18 22.50 -2.95
C GLN A 232 3.08 22.71 -4.47
N VAL A 233 2.32 23.74 -4.85
CA VAL A 233 2.13 24.20 -6.23
C VAL A 233 2.59 25.66 -6.27
N THR A 234 3.34 26.01 -7.30
CA THR A 234 3.90 27.35 -7.56
C THR A 234 3.31 27.92 -8.87
N GLU A 235 3.59 29.19 -9.14
CA GLU A 235 3.10 29.86 -10.37
C GLU A 235 3.71 29.26 -11.64
N ASP A 236 4.84 28.56 -11.54
CA ASP A 236 5.54 27.95 -12.67
C ASP A 236 4.96 26.57 -13.07
N ASP A 237 3.99 26.04 -12.32
CA ASP A 237 3.43 24.69 -12.51
C ASP A 237 2.15 24.66 -13.37
N GLU A 238 1.94 25.65 -14.24
CA GLU A 238 0.69 25.79 -15.02
C GLU A 238 0.47 24.59 -15.97
N GLU A 239 1.52 24.12 -16.64
CA GLU A 239 1.46 22.99 -17.58
C GLU A 239 1.17 21.67 -16.85
N GLU A 240 1.76 21.50 -15.66
CA GLU A 240 1.56 20.38 -14.76
C GLU A 240 0.10 20.28 -14.33
N ILE A 241 -0.49 21.42 -13.93
CA ILE A 241 -1.89 21.51 -13.52
C ILE A 241 -2.82 21.16 -14.68
N GLU A 242 -2.55 21.69 -15.88
CA GLU A 242 -3.33 21.38 -17.09
C GLU A 242 -3.29 19.87 -17.40
N PHE A 243 -2.13 19.24 -17.26
CA PHE A 243 -1.99 17.79 -17.40
C PHE A 243 -2.90 17.03 -16.42
N PHE A 244 -2.96 17.43 -15.14
CA PHE A 244 -3.84 16.77 -14.15
C PHE A 244 -5.32 17.00 -14.40
N ILE A 245 -5.70 18.18 -14.91
CA ILE A 245 -7.08 18.45 -15.34
C ILE A 245 -7.47 17.48 -16.46
N ASN A 246 -6.59 17.25 -17.43
CA ASN A 246 -6.83 16.34 -18.55
C ASN A 246 -6.83 14.84 -18.16
N LEU A 247 -6.32 14.50 -16.98
CA LEU A 247 -6.39 13.14 -16.43
C LEU A 247 -7.76 12.80 -15.80
N CYS A 248 -8.57 13.82 -15.49
CA CYS A 248 -9.89 13.69 -14.88
C CYS A 248 -10.98 13.62 -15.97
#